data_AF-A0A2L2YA34-F1
#
_entry.id   AF-A0A2L2YA34-F1
#
_cell.length_a   1.000
_cell.length_b   1.000
_cell.length_c   1.000
_cell.angle_alpha   90.00
_cell.angle_beta   90.00
_cell.angle_gamma   90.00
#
_symmetry.space_group_name_H-M   'P 1'
#
loop_
_entity.id
_entity.type
_entity.pdbx_description
1 polymer ?
#
loop_
_entity_poly.entity_id
_entity_poly.type
_entity_poly.pdbx_seq_one_letter_code
_entity_poly.pdbx_strand_id
1 'polypeptide(L)'
;TKNKIKHCIEEIFSNNNKYDSAELNYRSVFRIYFSSLIKFLQCLIKYIVTGFFIAIFLYLFIISHNSVQKFVMRNCQNLIYPTMRTLRIWTLPILRNYEFLSDWHEEECLVRNPFYYELPLDCWPCENIRTLVDLSGFTNYSHDYVLNEQPFIVRDSLQENVSFQDLQKLYYKYDKLLDRGTAKFRCSEKDFCLPNDVFTKKPPAINTFHVMWKINRVAAARVIRKIFPRPYFIPNNSEVALERYLYLSGSEAPQFFLPLTDFANVWVAQGQGYRLIVLDPSEPCISNCSAVSVLLRPRDVLYYNWQFWRPRSRPANLCEEMSITFVGSFY
;
A
#
# COMPACT_ATOMS: atom_id res chain seq x y z
N THR A 1 4.52 70.68 -62.55
CA THR A 1 4.86 70.09 -61.23
C THR A 1 3.71 70.16 -60.22
N LYS A 2 3.02 71.29 -60.03
CA LYS A 2 1.87 71.41 -59.09
C LYS A 2 0.73 70.38 -59.27
N ASN A 3 0.33 70.07 -60.51
CA ASN A 3 -0.79 69.14 -60.76
C ASN A 3 -0.46 67.66 -60.49
N LYS A 4 0.79 67.23 -60.68
CA LYS A 4 1.20 65.85 -60.38
C LYS A 4 1.24 65.58 -58.87
N ILE A 5 1.63 66.59 -58.09
CA ILE A 5 1.64 66.50 -56.62
C ILE A 5 0.21 66.40 -56.08
N LYS A 6 -0.73 67.17 -56.64
CA LYS A 6 -2.13 67.14 -56.19
C LYS A 6 -2.80 65.79 -56.45
N HIS A 7 -2.58 65.20 -57.63
CA HIS A 7 -3.12 63.87 -57.96
C HIS A 7 -2.54 62.77 -57.06
N CYS A 8 -1.23 62.83 -56.76
CA CYS A 8 -0.58 61.84 -55.89
C CYS A 8 -1.08 61.95 -54.44
N ILE A 9 -1.35 63.17 -53.95
CA ILE A 9 -1.93 63.40 -52.63
C ILE A 9 -3.37 62.85 -52.56
N GLU A 10 -4.21 63.13 -53.55
CA GLU A 10 -5.60 62.63 -53.60
C GLU A 10 -5.66 61.09 -53.66
N GLU A 11 -4.72 60.46 -54.38
CA GLU A 11 -4.64 59.00 -54.50
C GLU A 11 -4.20 58.34 -53.16
N ILE A 12 -3.21 58.91 -52.46
CA ILE A 12 -2.80 58.46 -51.13
C ILE A 12 -3.92 58.60 -50.11
N PHE A 13 -4.65 59.73 -50.11
CA PHE A 13 -5.79 59.93 -49.21
C PHE A 13 -6.95 58.97 -49.51
N SER A 14 -7.22 58.67 -50.78
CA SER A 14 -8.24 57.68 -51.14
C SER A 14 -7.88 56.26 -50.70
N ASN A 15 -6.60 55.87 -50.84
CA ASN A 15 -6.14 54.55 -50.43
C ASN A 15 -6.09 54.40 -48.91
N ASN A 16 -5.66 55.42 -48.17
CA ASN A 16 -5.70 55.39 -46.70
C ASN A 16 -7.13 55.26 -46.16
N ASN A 17 -8.10 56.00 -46.72
CA ASN A 17 -9.50 55.86 -46.34
C ASN A 17 -10.06 54.45 -46.63
N LYS A 18 -9.55 53.79 -47.68
CA LYS A 18 -9.96 52.42 -48.05
C LYS A 18 -9.35 51.37 -47.11
N TYR A 19 -8.13 51.59 -46.63
CA TYR A 19 -7.48 50.75 -45.62
C TYR A 19 -8.13 50.92 -44.23
N ASP A 20 -8.40 52.15 -43.80
CA ASP A 20 -9.06 52.44 -42.52
C ASP A 20 -10.47 51.84 -42.47
N SER A 21 -11.23 51.95 -43.57
CA SER A 21 -12.57 51.34 -43.66
C SER A 21 -12.53 49.81 -43.67
N ALA A 22 -11.51 49.18 -44.27
CA ALA A 22 -11.33 47.73 -44.22
C ALA A 22 -10.93 47.24 -42.82
N GLU A 23 -10.05 47.96 -42.10
CA GLU A 23 -9.63 47.61 -40.74
C GLU A 23 -10.77 47.79 -39.72
N LEU A 24 -11.56 48.85 -39.87
CA LEU A 24 -12.77 49.08 -39.06
C LEU A 24 -13.81 47.96 -39.26
N ASN A 25 -13.97 47.47 -40.50
CA ASN A 25 -14.91 46.39 -40.80
C ASN A 25 -14.40 45.03 -40.30
N TYR A 26 -13.09 44.77 -40.33
CA TYR A 26 -12.51 43.57 -39.74
C TYR A 26 -12.65 43.55 -38.20
N ARG A 27 -12.41 44.69 -37.52
CA ARG A 27 -12.60 44.81 -36.07
C ARG A 27 -14.06 44.69 -35.64
N SER A 28 -15.00 45.17 -36.45
CA SER A 28 -16.44 45.05 -36.14
C SER A 28 -16.92 43.59 -36.28
N VAL A 29 -16.52 42.90 -37.36
CA VAL A 29 -16.82 41.47 -37.56
C VAL A 29 -16.18 40.61 -36.46
N PHE A 30 -14.91 40.86 -36.11
CA PHE A 30 -14.23 40.13 -35.03
C PHE A 30 -14.90 40.36 -33.67
N ARG A 31 -15.34 41.58 -33.35
CA ARG A 31 -16.12 41.87 -32.13
C ARG A 31 -17.45 41.13 -32.09
N ILE A 32 -18.16 41.03 -33.21
CA ILE A 32 -19.44 40.32 -33.29
C ILE A 32 -19.24 38.82 -33.04
N TYR A 33 -18.26 38.20 -33.72
CA TYR A 33 -17.91 36.79 -33.52
C TYR A 33 -17.42 36.49 -32.10
N PHE A 34 -16.56 37.34 -31.54
CA PHE A 34 -16.05 37.19 -30.18
C PHE A 34 -17.17 37.35 -29.12
N SER A 35 -18.10 38.30 -29.32
CA SER A 35 -19.26 38.44 -28.43
C SER A 35 -20.22 37.25 -28.53
N SER A 36 -20.39 36.66 -29.71
CA SER A 36 -21.21 35.47 -29.93
C SER A 36 -20.60 34.24 -29.24
N LEU A 37 -19.27 34.07 -29.35
CA LEU A 37 -18.52 33.01 -28.67
C LEU A 37 -18.65 33.12 -27.14
N ILE A 38 -18.52 34.32 -26.57
CA ILE A 38 -18.68 34.55 -25.13
C ILE A 38 -20.10 34.24 -24.67
N LYS A 39 -21.13 34.66 -25.42
CA LYS A 39 -22.53 34.34 -25.10
C LYS A 39 -22.79 32.84 -25.14
N PHE A 40 -22.19 32.12 -26.09
CA PHE A 40 -22.28 30.67 -26.18
C PHE A 40 -21.62 29.98 -24.97
N LEU A 41 -20.39 30.39 -24.60
CA LEU A 41 -19.70 29.89 -23.41
C LEU A 41 -20.48 30.18 -22.11
N GLN A 42 -21.05 31.38 -21.96
CA GLN A 42 -21.88 31.72 -20.82
C GLN A 42 -23.16 30.88 -20.75
N CYS A 43 -23.77 30.57 -21.89
CA CYS A 43 -24.93 29.70 -21.99
C CYS A 43 -24.57 28.27 -21.57
N LEU A 44 -23.44 27.75 -22.07
CA LEU A 44 -22.94 26.41 -21.73
C LEU A 44 -22.61 26.29 -20.23
N ILE A 45 -21.95 27.29 -19.65
CA ILE A 45 -21.69 27.34 -18.20
C ILE A 45 -23.01 27.37 -17.42
N LYS A 46 -24.00 28.17 -17.81
CA LYS A 46 -25.31 28.20 -17.15
C LYS A 46 -26.00 26.84 -17.17
N TYR A 47 -25.95 26.12 -18.30
CA TYR A 47 -26.51 24.77 -18.38
C TYR A 47 -25.77 23.76 -17.50
N ILE A 48 -24.43 23.81 -17.47
CA ILE A 48 -23.63 22.94 -16.59
C ILE A 48 -23.97 23.22 -15.12
N VAL A 49 -24.00 24.49 -14.72
CA VAL A 49 -24.30 24.89 -13.34
C VAL A 49 -25.72 24.48 -12.95
N THR A 50 -26.71 24.73 -13.81
CA THR A 50 -28.11 24.34 -13.56
C THR A 50 -28.24 22.82 -13.46
N GLY A 51 -27.59 22.07 -14.34
CA GLY A 51 -27.56 20.61 -14.30
C GLY A 51 -26.92 20.07 -13.01
N PHE A 52 -25.84 20.71 -12.54
CA PHE A 52 -25.20 20.36 -11.28
C PHE A 52 -26.11 20.58 -10.07
N PHE A 53 -26.83 21.71 -10.03
CA PHE A 53 -27.82 21.97 -8.97
C PHE A 53 -28.97 20.96 -9.00
N ILE A 54 -29.47 20.59 -10.18
CA ILE A 54 -30.51 19.56 -10.33
C ILE A 54 -30.00 18.20 -9.84
N ALA A 55 -28.75 17.83 -10.17
CA ALA A 55 -28.15 16.57 -9.72
C ALA A 55 -27.98 16.52 -8.18
N ILE A 56 -27.55 17.61 -7.56
CA ILE A 56 -27.48 17.72 -6.09
C ILE A 56 -28.87 17.58 -5.48
N PHE A 57 -29.86 18.25 -6.03
CA PHE A 57 -31.23 18.18 -5.53
C PHE A 57 -31.78 16.75 -5.60
N LEU A 58 -31.59 16.05 -6.73
CA LEU A 58 -31.96 14.65 -6.88
C LEU A 58 -31.23 13.74 -5.90
N TYR A 59 -29.94 13.97 -5.67
CA TYR A 59 -29.16 13.21 -4.69
C TYR A 59 -29.67 13.38 -3.26
N LEU A 60 -29.95 14.62 -2.84
CA LEU A 60 -30.53 14.92 -1.53
C LEU A 60 -31.93 14.32 -1.37
N PHE A 61 -32.73 14.32 -2.44
CA PHE A 61 -34.04 13.68 -2.47
C PHE A 61 -33.94 12.16 -2.28
N ILE A 62 -32.99 11.50 -2.96
CA ILE A 62 -32.76 10.05 -2.84
C ILE A 62 -32.34 9.69 -1.40
N ILE A 63 -31.50 10.50 -0.75
CA ILE A 63 -31.02 10.22 0.62
C ILE A 63 -32.11 10.47 1.66
N SER A 64 -32.88 11.54 1.51
CA SER A 64 -33.91 11.89 2.51
C SER A 64 -35.09 10.91 2.50
N HIS A 65 -35.38 10.26 1.36
CA HIS A 65 -36.51 9.36 1.22
C HIS A 65 -36.10 7.88 1.14
N ASN A 66 -36.17 7.18 2.28
CA ASN A 66 -35.73 5.78 2.44
C ASN A 66 -36.31 4.80 1.38
N SER A 67 -37.59 4.95 0.99
CA SER A 67 -38.19 4.09 -0.05
C SER A 67 -37.54 4.28 -1.43
N VAL A 68 -37.19 5.52 -1.79
CA VAL A 68 -36.52 5.85 -3.05
C VAL A 68 -35.09 5.33 -3.00
N GLN A 69 -34.40 5.52 -1.88
CA GLN A 69 -33.05 4.97 -1.65
C GLN A 69 -33.01 3.45 -1.86
N LYS A 70 -33.93 2.71 -1.24
CA LYS A 70 -34.03 1.24 -1.39
C LYS A 70 -34.32 0.83 -2.83
N PHE A 71 -35.21 1.56 -3.51
CA PHE A 71 -35.53 1.31 -4.92
C PHE A 71 -34.31 1.55 -5.84
N VAL A 72 -33.61 2.67 -5.66
CA VAL A 72 -32.39 2.99 -6.43
C VAL A 72 -31.30 1.96 -6.15
N MET A 73 -31.04 1.63 -4.89
CA MET A 73 -30.03 0.64 -4.53
C MET A 73 -30.32 -0.73 -5.15
N ARG A 74 -31.57 -1.20 -5.11
CA ARG A 74 -31.94 -2.50 -5.69
C ARG A 74 -31.71 -2.57 -7.20
N ASN A 75 -31.98 -1.47 -7.93
CA ASN A 75 -31.82 -1.44 -9.38
C ASN A 75 -30.38 -1.12 -9.82
N CYS A 76 -29.62 -0.38 -9.00
CA CYS A 76 -28.25 0.02 -9.32
C CYS A 76 -27.19 -0.95 -8.78
N GLN A 77 -27.53 -1.86 -7.86
CA GLN A 77 -26.58 -2.81 -7.25
C GLN A 77 -25.74 -3.59 -8.28
N ASN A 78 -26.37 -4.07 -9.35
CA ASN A 78 -25.69 -4.81 -10.41
C ASN A 78 -24.74 -3.94 -11.26
N LEU A 79 -24.93 -2.62 -11.26
CA LEU A 79 -24.09 -1.66 -11.97
C LEU A 79 -22.92 -1.15 -11.13
N ILE A 80 -22.99 -1.23 -9.80
CA ILE A 80 -21.94 -0.75 -8.90
C ILE A 80 -20.59 -1.35 -9.30
N TYR A 81 -20.51 -2.68 -9.42
CA TYR A 81 -19.24 -3.36 -9.69
C TYR A 81 -18.69 -3.07 -11.11
N PRO A 82 -19.47 -3.19 -12.20
CA PRO A 82 -19.01 -2.76 -13.53
C PRO A 82 -18.56 -1.30 -13.58
N THR A 83 -19.31 -0.39 -12.96
CA THR A 83 -18.96 1.03 -12.94
C THR A 83 -17.66 1.28 -12.18
N MET A 84 -17.49 0.69 -10.99
CA MET A 84 -16.24 0.79 -10.23
C MET A 84 -15.06 0.20 -11.00
N ARG A 85 -15.24 -0.92 -11.70
CA ARG A 85 -14.20 -1.51 -12.56
C ARG A 85 -13.83 -0.58 -13.71
N THR A 86 -14.81 0.06 -14.33
CA THR A 86 -14.58 0.96 -15.46
C THR A 86 -13.87 2.23 -15.00
N LEU A 87 -14.32 2.83 -13.90
CA LEU A 87 -13.66 3.95 -13.24
C LEU A 87 -12.21 3.60 -12.90
N ARG A 88 -11.96 2.43 -12.32
CA ARG A 88 -10.60 1.97 -12.02
C ARG A 88 -9.71 1.97 -13.26
N ILE A 89 -10.18 1.38 -14.37
CA ILE A 89 -9.43 1.35 -15.64
C ILE A 89 -9.16 2.77 -16.16
N TRP A 90 -10.16 3.65 -16.12
CA TRP A 90 -10.03 5.04 -16.53
C TRP A 90 -9.04 5.84 -15.66
N THR A 91 -8.92 5.50 -14.38
CA THR A 91 -7.98 6.15 -13.46
C THR A 91 -6.55 5.59 -13.52
N LEU A 92 -6.32 4.42 -14.14
CA LEU A 92 -4.97 3.82 -14.23
C LEU A 92 -3.89 4.73 -14.85
N PRO A 93 -4.15 5.50 -15.92
CA PRO A 93 -3.16 6.43 -16.47
C PRO A 93 -2.75 7.52 -15.46
N ILE A 94 -3.70 7.99 -14.65
CA ILE A 94 -3.46 8.99 -13.61
C ILE A 94 -2.57 8.37 -12.52
N LEU A 95 -2.92 7.18 -12.03
CA LEU A 95 -2.14 6.45 -11.03
C LEU A 95 -0.70 6.15 -11.51
N ARG A 96 -0.52 5.86 -12.80
CA ARG A 96 0.83 5.63 -13.39
C ARG A 96 1.69 6.88 -13.44
N ASN A 97 1.08 8.06 -13.60
CA ASN A 97 1.81 9.33 -13.67
C ASN A 97 2.14 9.90 -12.28
N TYR A 98 1.38 9.51 -11.26
CA TYR A 98 1.54 9.97 -9.88
C TYR A 98 1.80 8.79 -8.95
N GLU A 99 3.07 8.39 -8.84
CA GLU A 99 3.49 7.23 -8.03
C GLU A 99 3.01 7.33 -6.58
N PHE A 100 3.03 8.53 -5.98
CA PHE A 100 2.55 8.72 -4.61
C PHE A 100 1.08 8.28 -4.44
N LEU A 101 0.19 8.55 -5.40
CA LEU A 101 -1.22 8.14 -5.32
C LEU A 101 -1.37 6.62 -5.39
N SER A 102 -0.48 5.95 -6.13
CA SER A 102 -0.45 4.49 -6.20
C SER A 102 -0.13 3.90 -4.84
N ASP A 103 0.78 4.51 -4.08
CA ASP A 103 1.15 4.01 -2.75
C ASP A 103 -0.01 4.11 -1.76
N TRP A 104 -0.75 5.24 -1.75
CA TRP A 104 -1.97 5.38 -0.95
C TRP A 104 -3.09 4.41 -1.39
N HIS A 105 -3.22 4.16 -2.69
CA HIS A 105 -4.19 3.20 -3.21
C HIS A 105 -3.85 1.75 -2.82
N GLU A 106 -2.56 1.42 -2.65
CA GLU A 106 -2.11 0.08 -2.30
C GLU A 106 -2.23 -0.23 -0.79
N GLU A 107 -2.40 0.78 0.07
CA GLU A 107 -2.65 0.57 1.50
C GLU A 107 -4.11 0.16 1.76
N GLU A 108 -4.32 -0.91 2.53
CA GLU A 108 -5.68 -1.37 2.89
C GLU A 108 -6.39 -0.39 3.83
N CYS A 109 -5.64 0.34 4.66
CA CYS A 109 -6.17 1.25 5.65
C CYS A 109 -5.36 2.55 5.72
N LEU A 110 -5.94 3.67 5.28
CA LEU A 110 -5.32 4.99 5.38
C LEU A 110 -5.42 5.58 6.78
N VAL A 111 -6.58 5.40 7.41
CA VAL A 111 -6.88 5.90 8.75
C VAL A 111 -7.58 4.79 9.50
N ARG A 112 -6.97 4.32 10.59
CA ARG A 112 -7.62 3.40 11.51
C ARG A 112 -8.83 4.10 12.10
N ASN A 113 -9.96 3.40 12.13
CA ASN A 113 -11.17 3.93 12.73
C ASN A 113 -10.93 4.17 14.24
N PRO A 114 -10.89 5.43 14.72
CA PRO A 114 -10.61 5.72 16.12
C PRO A 114 -11.76 5.31 17.05
N PHE A 115 -12.94 5.05 16.50
CA PHE A 115 -14.12 4.59 17.24
C PHE A 115 -14.32 3.08 17.18
N TYR A 116 -13.42 2.35 16.50
CA TYR A 116 -13.47 0.90 16.49
C TYR A 116 -13.02 0.38 17.85
N TYR A 117 -13.91 -0.34 18.52
CA TYR A 117 -13.60 -1.15 19.69
C TYR A 117 -13.56 -2.61 19.23
N GLU A 118 -12.55 -3.35 19.69
CA GLU A 118 -12.48 -4.79 19.43
C GLU A 118 -13.70 -5.45 20.07
N LEU A 119 -14.42 -6.26 19.29
CA LEU A 119 -15.53 -7.04 19.80
C LEU A 119 -14.99 -8.06 20.83
N PRO A 120 -15.79 -8.45 21.84
CA PRO A 120 -15.39 -9.51 22.75
C PRO A 120 -15.04 -10.76 21.93
N LEU A 121 -13.83 -11.27 22.17
CA LEU A 121 -13.23 -12.39 21.48
C LEU A 121 -13.25 -13.61 22.42
N ASP A 122 -13.66 -14.78 21.91
CA ASP A 122 -13.55 -16.02 22.68
C ASP A 122 -12.08 -16.48 22.69
N CYS A 123 -11.40 -16.34 23.83
CA CYS A 123 -9.96 -16.56 23.97
C CYS A 123 -9.54 -18.04 24.06
N TRP A 124 -10.43 -18.97 23.71
CA TRP A 124 -10.18 -20.41 23.78
C TRP A 124 -8.90 -20.88 23.05
N PRO A 125 -8.44 -20.26 21.93
CA PRO A 125 -7.21 -20.71 21.26
C PRO A 125 -5.95 -20.49 22.09
N CYS A 126 -5.95 -19.56 23.05
CA CYS A 126 -4.75 -19.24 23.84
C CYS A 126 -4.82 -19.68 25.31
N GLU A 127 -5.98 -20.05 25.83
CA GLU A 127 -6.20 -20.36 27.27
C GLU A 127 -5.27 -21.43 27.83
N ASN A 128 -5.06 -22.51 27.07
CA ASN A 128 -4.29 -23.66 27.52
C ASN A 128 -2.83 -23.65 27.05
N ILE A 129 -2.39 -22.58 26.38
CA ILE A 129 -1.06 -22.52 25.78
C ILE A 129 -0.06 -21.97 26.78
N ARG A 130 0.85 -22.84 27.23
CA ARG A 130 1.98 -22.48 28.11
C ARG A 130 3.32 -22.48 27.38
N THR A 131 3.43 -23.27 26.32
CA THR A 131 4.65 -23.45 25.52
C THR A 131 4.27 -23.71 24.07
N LEU A 132 5.12 -23.29 23.14
CA LEU A 132 4.91 -23.58 21.72
C LEU A 132 5.35 -25.01 21.40
N VAL A 133 4.52 -25.70 20.61
CA VAL A 133 4.80 -27.06 20.12
C VAL A 133 5.63 -26.98 18.85
N ASP A 134 6.64 -27.84 18.74
CA ASP A 134 7.42 -28.05 17.52
C ASP A 134 6.73 -29.09 16.64
N LEU A 135 6.24 -28.67 15.48
CA LEU A 135 5.49 -29.50 14.52
C LEU A 135 6.31 -29.83 13.26
N SER A 136 7.64 -29.75 13.36
CA SER A 136 8.54 -30.11 12.26
C SER A 136 8.28 -31.56 11.81
N GLY A 137 8.10 -31.78 10.50
CA GLY A 137 7.79 -33.09 9.92
C GLY A 137 6.33 -33.54 10.05
N PHE A 138 5.47 -32.79 10.73
CA PHE A 138 4.07 -33.13 10.99
C PHE A 138 3.10 -32.24 10.19
N THR A 139 3.11 -32.38 8.87
CA THR A 139 2.33 -31.53 7.95
C THR A 139 0.83 -31.53 8.26
N ASN A 140 0.21 -32.69 8.47
CA ASN A 140 -1.23 -32.78 8.75
C ASN A 140 -1.60 -32.05 10.04
N TYR A 141 -0.83 -32.26 11.12
CA TYR A 141 -1.08 -31.59 12.40
C TYR A 141 -0.86 -30.08 12.31
N SER A 142 0.13 -29.62 11.54
CA SER A 142 0.36 -28.19 11.36
C SER A 142 -0.83 -27.47 10.73
N HIS A 143 -1.57 -28.13 9.82
CA HIS A 143 -2.81 -27.58 9.27
C HIS A 143 -3.91 -27.49 10.33
N ASP A 144 -4.06 -28.50 11.19
CA ASP A 144 -5.04 -28.48 12.27
C ASP A 144 -4.76 -27.35 13.26
N TYR A 145 -3.49 -27.06 13.57
CA TYR A 145 -3.13 -25.93 14.44
C TYR A 145 -3.45 -24.58 13.80
N VAL A 146 -3.25 -24.44 12.49
CA VAL A 146 -3.66 -23.22 11.75
C VAL A 146 -5.17 -23.05 11.80
N LEU A 147 -5.95 -24.12 11.60
CA LEU A 147 -7.42 -24.08 11.67
C LEU A 147 -7.93 -23.75 13.07
N ASN A 148 -7.21 -24.16 14.11
CA ASN A 148 -7.53 -23.85 15.51
C ASN A 148 -6.86 -22.57 16.02
N GLU A 149 -6.17 -21.81 15.16
CA GLU A 149 -5.55 -20.51 15.47
C GLU A 149 -4.48 -20.59 16.58
N GLN A 150 -3.90 -21.77 16.80
CA GLN A 150 -2.93 -22.04 17.85
C GLN A 150 -1.50 -21.82 17.35
N PRO A 151 -0.66 -21.03 18.06
CA PRO A 151 0.71 -20.80 17.65
C PRO A 151 1.57 -22.06 17.79
N PHE A 152 2.47 -22.24 16.82
CA PHE A 152 3.44 -23.35 16.80
C PHE A 152 4.70 -22.94 16.04
N ILE A 153 5.74 -23.77 16.15
CA ILE A 153 6.99 -23.60 15.42
C ILE A 153 7.24 -24.81 14.52
N VAL A 154 7.80 -24.56 13.34
CA VAL A 154 8.35 -25.58 12.45
C VAL A 154 9.77 -25.19 12.06
N ARG A 155 10.65 -26.16 11.91
CA ARG A 155 12.10 -25.95 11.76
C ARG A 155 12.67 -26.55 10.48
N ASP A 156 11.83 -27.25 9.75
CA ASP A 156 12.08 -27.93 8.50
C ASP A 156 11.46 -27.21 7.28
N SER A 157 10.73 -26.11 7.51
CA SER A 157 10.06 -25.36 6.43
C SER A 157 11.03 -24.63 5.49
N LEU A 158 12.17 -24.15 5.99
CA LEU A 158 13.21 -23.54 5.16
C LEU A 158 14.31 -24.58 4.87
N GLN A 159 14.62 -24.77 3.59
CA GLN A 159 15.64 -25.74 3.16
C GLN A 159 17.06 -25.28 3.51
N GLU A 160 17.35 -24.00 3.28
CA GLU A 160 18.67 -23.39 3.48
C GLU A 160 18.56 -22.14 4.37
N ASN A 161 19.67 -21.79 5.03
CA ASN A 161 19.78 -20.54 5.77
C ASN A 161 19.81 -19.36 4.78
N VAL A 162 19.04 -18.30 5.06
CA VAL A 162 19.05 -17.10 4.21
C VAL A 162 20.05 -16.12 4.78
N SER A 163 21.23 -16.01 4.17
CA SER A 163 22.27 -15.09 4.63
C SER A 163 22.04 -13.67 4.11
N PHE A 164 22.67 -12.69 4.76
CA PHE A 164 22.71 -11.31 4.27
C PHE A 164 23.29 -11.21 2.86
N GLN A 165 24.26 -12.06 2.52
CA GLN A 165 24.85 -12.09 1.18
C GLN A 165 23.85 -12.55 0.12
N ASP A 166 22.96 -13.50 0.45
CA ASP A 166 21.93 -13.98 -0.47
C ASP A 166 20.88 -12.90 -0.73
N LEU A 167 20.48 -12.19 0.33
CA LEU A 167 19.60 -11.03 0.22
C LEU A 167 20.25 -9.90 -0.60
N GLN A 168 21.54 -9.64 -0.38
CA GLN A 168 22.31 -8.64 -1.13
C GLN A 168 22.41 -9.00 -2.62
N LYS A 169 22.73 -10.25 -2.95
CA LYS A 169 22.74 -10.75 -4.34
C LYS A 169 21.37 -10.63 -5.00
N LEU A 170 20.31 -10.96 -4.26
CA LEU A 170 18.93 -10.83 -4.74
C LEU A 170 18.58 -9.37 -5.01
N TYR A 171 18.98 -8.47 -4.12
CA TYR A 171 18.77 -7.04 -4.28
C TYR A 171 19.47 -6.50 -5.52
N TYR A 172 20.77 -6.74 -5.69
CA TYR A 172 21.51 -6.26 -6.87
C TYR A 172 20.97 -6.82 -8.19
N LYS A 173 20.37 -8.01 -8.18
CA LYS A 173 19.76 -8.60 -9.37
C LYS A 173 18.40 -7.98 -9.73
N TYR A 174 17.67 -7.44 -8.75
CA TYR A 174 16.28 -7.00 -8.91
C TYR A 174 16.00 -5.62 -8.28
N ASP A 175 17.03 -4.79 -8.15
CA ASP A 175 17.03 -3.47 -7.49
C ASP A 175 15.82 -2.62 -7.89
N LYS A 176 15.61 -2.39 -9.19
CA LYS A 176 14.52 -1.58 -9.73
C LYS A 176 13.14 -2.13 -9.38
N LEU A 177 12.98 -3.45 -9.28
CA LEU A 177 11.70 -4.07 -8.93
C LEU A 177 11.43 -3.99 -7.44
N LEU A 178 12.47 -4.18 -6.63
CA LEU A 178 12.38 -4.14 -5.17
C LEU A 178 12.19 -2.71 -4.65
N ASP A 179 12.91 -1.75 -5.21
CA ASP A 179 12.76 -0.33 -4.87
C ASP A 179 11.35 0.15 -5.20
N ARG A 180 10.86 -0.13 -6.42
CA ARG A 180 9.48 0.19 -6.80
C ARG A 180 8.43 -0.58 -6.00
N GLY A 181 8.77 -1.72 -5.41
CA GLY A 181 7.86 -2.52 -4.60
C GLY A 181 7.89 -2.19 -3.11
N THR A 182 8.78 -1.27 -2.71
CA THR A 182 8.93 -0.82 -1.33
C THR A 182 7.81 0.15 -1.00
N ALA A 183 6.89 -0.28 -0.13
CA ALA A 183 5.81 0.58 0.35
C ALA A 183 6.28 1.46 1.51
N LYS A 184 7.13 0.91 2.38
CA LYS A 184 7.64 1.64 3.55
C LYS A 184 8.99 1.12 3.96
N PHE A 185 9.91 2.03 4.21
CA PHE A 185 11.24 1.73 4.71
C PHE A 185 11.49 2.58 5.96
N ARG A 186 11.69 1.94 7.11
CA ARG A 186 12.01 2.62 8.37
C ARG A 186 13.34 2.12 8.87
N CYS A 187 14.18 3.05 9.30
CA CYS A 187 15.48 2.75 9.88
C CYS A 187 15.65 3.51 11.19
N SER A 188 16.39 2.90 12.12
CA SER A 188 16.80 3.57 13.35
C SER A 188 17.84 4.66 13.08
N GLU A 189 18.72 4.44 12.10
CA GLU A 189 19.78 5.37 11.73
C GLU A 189 19.39 6.18 10.48
N LYS A 190 19.72 7.48 10.47
CA LYS A 190 19.28 8.40 9.42
C LYS A 190 20.02 8.20 8.10
N ASP A 191 21.23 7.64 8.14
CA ASP A 191 22.10 7.47 6.97
C ASP A 191 21.74 6.25 6.08
N PHE A 192 20.75 5.46 6.50
CA PHE A 192 20.32 4.22 5.87
C PHE A 192 18.84 4.23 5.47
N CYS A 193 18.27 5.36 5.04
CA CYS A 193 16.83 5.47 4.80
C CYS A 193 16.31 4.94 3.45
N LEU A 194 17.15 4.30 2.62
CA LEU A 194 16.73 3.62 1.39
C LEU A 194 17.19 2.16 1.38
N PRO A 195 16.45 1.24 0.71
CA PRO A 195 16.90 -0.14 0.54
C PRO A 195 18.31 -0.25 -0.02
N ASN A 196 18.64 0.57 -1.03
CA ASN A 196 19.96 0.59 -1.65
C ASN A 196 21.08 0.92 -0.66
N ASP A 197 20.85 1.82 0.29
CA ASP A 197 21.85 2.22 1.29
C ASP A 197 22.26 1.03 2.16
N VAL A 198 21.32 0.17 2.54
CA VAL A 198 21.58 -1.00 3.39
C VAL A 198 22.45 -2.04 2.70
N PHE A 199 22.33 -2.18 1.38
CA PHE A 199 23.07 -3.19 0.62
C PHE A 199 24.38 -2.66 0.02
N THR A 200 24.49 -1.37 -0.24
CA THR A 200 25.69 -0.74 -0.83
C THR A 200 26.68 -0.25 0.21
N LYS A 201 26.20 0.44 1.25
CA LYS A 201 27.02 0.78 2.41
C LYS A 201 27.10 -0.48 3.26
N LYS A 202 28.27 -0.82 3.79
CA LYS A 202 28.35 -1.87 4.81
C LYS A 202 27.34 -1.51 5.90
N PRO A 203 26.47 -2.45 6.34
CA PRO A 203 25.63 -2.20 7.50
C PRO A 203 26.56 -1.70 8.61
N PRO A 204 26.14 -0.66 9.34
CA PRO A 204 27.02 -0.02 10.30
C PRO A 204 27.52 -1.11 11.25
N ALA A 205 28.79 -1.05 11.66
CA ALA A 205 29.36 -1.94 12.68
C ALA A 205 28.69 -1.78 14.08
N ILE A 206 27.55 -1.10 14.12
CA ILE A 206 26.77 -0.74 15.28
C ILE A 206 25.75 -1.85 15.48
N ASN A 207 25.96 -2.68 16.50
CA ASN A 207 25.09 -3.82 16.84
C ASN A 207 23.62 -3.45 17.12
N THR A 208 23.29 -2.16 17.26
CA THR A 208 21.94 -1.68 17.60
C THR A 208 21.07 -1.30 16.41
N PHE A 209 21.59 -1.36 15.17
CA PHE A 209 20.81 -0.94 14.01
C PHE A 209 19.53 -1.78 13.84
N HIS A 210 18.46 -1.15 13.35
CA HIS A 210 17.21 -1.83 13.01
C HIS A 210 16.61 -1.19 11.76
N VAL A 211 16.18 -2.06 10.84
CA VAL A 211 15.52 -1.73 9.59
C VAL A 211 14.23 -2.54 9.50
N MET A 212 13.15 -1.85 9.17
CA MET A 212 11.87 -2.44 8.80
C MET A 212 11.57 -2.07 7.35
N TRP A 213 11.46 -3.08 6.51
CA TRP A 213 11.15 -2.95 5.10
C TRP A 213 9.81 -3.61 4.77
N LYS A 214 8.78 -2.79 4.53
CA LYS A 214 7.46 -3.22 4.03
C LYS A 214 7.47 -3.26 2.51
N ILE A 215 7.06 -4.40 1.96
CA ILE A 215 6.91 -4.67 0.53
C ILE A 215 5.43 -4.95 0.28
N ASN A 216 4.83 -4.28 -0.71
CA ASN A 216 3.38 -4.42 -0.96
C ASN A 216 3.02 -4.69 -2.44
N ARG A 217 4.02 -4.82 -3.33
CA ARG A 217 3.77 -5.10 -4.75
C ARG A 217 4.02 -6.57 -5.11
N VAL A 218 3.12 -7.13 -5.92
CA VAL A 218 3.18 -8.52 -6.41
C VAL A 218 4.54 -8.85 -7.04
N ALA A 219 5.09 -7.95 -7.86
CA ALA A 219 6.35 -8.17 -8.54
C ALA A 219 7.53 -8.32 -7.56
N ALA A 220 7.61 -7.45 -6.55
CA ALA A 220 8.64 -7.51 -5.52
C ALA A 220 8.44 -8.69 -4.57
N ALA A 221 7.19 -8.97 -4.16
CA ALA A 221 6.86 -10.12 -3.33
C ALA A 221 7.29 -11.45 -4.00
N ARG A 222 7.12 -11.58 -5.33
CA ARG A 222 7.60 -12.75 -6.09
C ARG A 222 9.12 -12.89 -6.08
N VAL A 223 9.86 -11.79 -6.02
CA VAL A 223 11.33 -11.82 -5.93
C VAL A 223 11.77 -12.33 -4.57
N ILE A 224 11.22 -11.79 -3.48
CA ILE A 224 11.56 -12.20 -2.11
C ILE A 224 11.16 -13.65 -1.82
N ARG A 225 10.05 -14.13 -2.39
CA ARG A 225 9.61 -15.53 -2.26
C ARG A 225 10.63 -16.56 -2.78
N LYS A 226 11.62 -16.15 -3.57
CA LYS A 226 12.70 -17.04 -4.02
C LYS A 226 13.64 -17.46 -2.89
N ILE A 227 13.82 -16.59 -1.88
CA ILE A 227 14.66 -16.86 -0.71
C ILE A 227 13.83 -17.19 0.54
N PHE A 228 12.61 -16.64 0.64
CA PHE A 228 11.64 -16.97 1.68
C PHE A 228 10.41 -17.62 1.05
N PRO A 229 10.47 -18.93 0.72
CA PRO A 229 9.35 -19.64 0.14
C PRO A 229 8.16 -19.70 1.11
N ARG A 230 6.98 -19.95 0.55
CA ARG A 230 5.77 -20.21 1.32
C ARG A 230 5.98 -21.46 2.20
N PRO A 231 5.75 -21.39 3.52
CA PRO A 231 5.77 -22.57 4.37
C PRO A 231 4.75 -23.63 3.96
N TYR A 232 5.09 -24.91 4.16
CA TYR A 232 4.26 -26.04 3.74
C TYR A 232 2.90 -26.12 4.46
N PHE A 233 2.82 -25.61 5.70
CA PHE A 233 1.60 -25.62 6.49
C PHE A 233 0.55 -24.63 5.99
N ILE A 234 0.90 -23.75 5.04
CA ILE A 234 -0.04 -22.82 4.44
C ILE A 234 -0.72 -23.49 3.23
N PRO A 235 -2.04 -23.75 3.27
CA PRO A 235 -2.76 -24.47 2.22
C PRO A 235 -2.69 -23.81 0.84
N ASN A 236 -2.57 -24.57 -0.25
CA ASN A 236 -2.39 -23.98 -1.59
C ASN A 236 -3.51 -23.04 -2.05
N ASN A 237 -4.73 -23.28 -1.57
CA ASN A 237 -5.94 -22.50 -1.81
C ASN A 237 -6.08 -21.27 -0.89
N SER A 238 -5.27 -21.13 0.15
CA SER A 238 -5.29 -19.93 1.00
C SER A 238 -4.82 -18.71 0.23
N GLU A 239 -5.56 -17.61 0.40
CA GLU A 239 -5.15 -16.31 -0.07
C GLU A 239 -3.97 -15.83 0.75
N VAL A 240 -2.93 -15.29 0.09
CA VAL A 240 -1.72 -14.85 0.78
C VAL A 240 -1.58 -13.35 0.54
N ALA A 241 -1.43 -12.56 1.60
CA ALA A 241 -1.37 -11.10 1.52
C ALA A 241 -0.28 -10.66 0.55
N LEU A 242 -0.38 -9.45 -0.01
CA LEU A 242 0.72 -8.86 -0.76
C LEU A 242 1.75 -8.22 0.17
N GLU A 243 1.28 -7.71 1.30
CA GLU A 243 2.10 -7.11 2.35
C GLU A 243 3.08 -8.12 2.95
N ARG A 244 4.37 -7.76 2.95
CA ARG A 244 5.45 -8.50 3.61
C ARG A 244 6.35 -7.54 4.35
N TYR A 245 6.91 -8.02 5.45
CA TYR A 245 7.90 -7.27 6.21
C TYR A 245 9.21 -8.03 6.24
N LEU A 246 10.29 -7.33 5.94
CA LEU A 246 11.64 -7.79 6.18
C LEU A 246 12.27 -6.93 7.27
N TYR A 247 12.80 -7.58 8.29
CA TYR A 247 13.52 -6.95 9.38
C TYR A 247 14.99 -7.31 9.29
N LEU A 248 15.83 -6.29 9.27
CA LEU A 248 17.28 -6.44 9.40
C LEU A 248 17.66 -5.74 10.68
N SER A 249 18.23 -6.48 11.62
CA SER A 249 18.56 -5.92 12.93
C SER A 249 19.91 -6.43 13.38
N GLY A 250 20.72 -5.56 13.99
CA GLY A 250 21.95 -5.99 14.65
C GLY A 250 21.67 -6.86 15.87
N SER A 251 22.72 -7.45 16.44
CA SER A 251 22.66 -8.38 17.58
C SER A 251 22.05 -7.75 18.85
N GLU A 252 22.27 -6.46 19.06
CA GLU A 252 21.82 -5.68 20.23
C GLU A 252 20.66 -4.72 19.90
N ALA A 253 20.01 -4.87 18.74
CA ALA A 253 18.94 -3.94 18.37
C ALA A 253 17.80 -3.98 19.39
N PRO A 254 17.20 -2.82 19.73
CA PRO A 254 16.18 -2.71 20.76
C PRO A 254 14.96 -3.57 20.46
N GLN A 255 14.14 -3.80 21.49
CA GLN A 255 12.88 -4.51 21.29
C GLN A 255 11.94 -3.72 20.37
N PHE A 256 11.20 -4.43 19.52
CA PHE A 256 10.19 -3.85 18.65
C PHE A 256 8.98 -4.78 18.51
N PHE A 257 7.82 -4.20 18.26
CA PHE A 257 6.60 -4.96 17.98
C PHE A 257 6.54 -5.32 16.49
N LEU A 258 6.06 -6.52 16.17
CA LEU A 258 5.69 -6.82 14.79
C LEU A 258 4.34 -6.16 14.48
N PRO A 259 4.13 -5.65 13.26
CA PRO A 259 2.91 -4.97 12.86
C PRO A 259 1.73 -5.95 12.82
N LEU A 260 0.53 -5.40 12.98
CA LEU A 260 -0.69 -6.09 12.58
C LEU A 260 -0.72 -6.11 11.06
N THR A 261 -0.70 -7.31 10.49
CA THR A 261 -0.70 -7.54 9.04
C THR A 261 -2.11 -7.56 8.47
N ASP A 262 -2.24 -7.41 7.15
CA ASP A 262 -3.51 -7.47 6.41
C ASP A 262 -4.41 -8.65 6.85
N PHE A 263 -3.85 -9.86 6.89
CA PHE A 263 -4.55 -11.05 7.41
C PHE A 263 -4.09 -11.47 8.81
N ALA A 264 -5.02 -12.10 9.54
CA ALA A 264 -4.88 -12.57 10.93
C ALA A 264 -3.83 -13.68 11.11
N ASN A 265 -3.79 -14.64 10.19
CA ASN A 265 -2.85 -15.75 10.23
C ASN A 265 -1.47 -15.27 9.76
N VAL A 266 -0.50 -15.21 10.67
CA VAL A 266 0.85 -14.69 10.42
C VAL A 266 1.88 -15.80 10.58
N TRP A 267 2.91 -15.73 9.75
CA TRP A 267 4.11 -16.53 9.90
C TRP A 267 5.36 -15.67 9.87
N VAL A 268 6.32 -16.05 10.71
CA VAL A 268 7.59 -15.34 10.91
C VAL A 268 8.71 -16.34 10.69
N ALA A 269 9.51 -16.11 9.66
CA ALA A 269 10.65 -16.94 9.32
C ALA A 269 11.96 -16.24 9.70
N GLN A 270 12.86 -16.98 10.34
CA GLN A 270 14.19 -16.49 10.68
C GLN A 270 15.21 -16.98 9.63
N GLY A 271 15.80 -16.04 8.90
CA GLY A 271 16.77 -16.34 7.85
C GLY A 271 18.19 -16.56 8.39
N GLN A 272 18.70 -15.55 9.10
CA GLN A 272 20.02 -15.52 9.72
C GLN A 272 19.92 -14.94 11.13
N GLY A 273 20.85 -15.30 12.02
CA GLY A 273 20.90 -14.81 13.39
C GLY A 273 19.75 -15.32 14.26
N TYR A 274 19.63 -14.75 15.46
CA TYR A 274 18.71 -15.22 16.50
C TYR A 274 17.84 -14.09 17.02
N ARG A 275 16.56 -14.38 17.23
CA ARG A 275 15.61 -13.46 17.87
C ARG A 275 14.70 -14.19 18.83
N LEU A 276 14.49 -13.59 20.00
CA LEU A 276 13.48 -14.06 20.94
C LEU A 276 12.17 -13.38 20.59
N ILE A 277 11.18 -14.14 20.13
CA ILE A 277 9.83 -13.65 19.88
C ILE A 277 8.97 -13.98 21.10
N VAL A 278 8.37 -12.95 21.69
CA VAL A 278 7.39 -13.07 22.76
C VAL A 278 6.02 -12.81 22.16
N LEU A 279 5.10 -13.76 22.30
CA LEU A 279 3.70 -13.61 21.96
C LEU A 279 2.97 -13.19 23.24
N ASP A 280 2.73 -11.89 23.36
CA ASP A 280 1.92 -11.33 24.44
C ASP A 280 0.42 -11.50 24.06
N PRO A 281 -0.51 -11.83 24.98
CA PRO A 281 -1.93 -11.92 24.64
C PRO A 281 -2.49 -10.58 24.13
N SER A 282 -3.48 -10.62 23.25
CA SER A 282 -4.23 -9.42 22.86
C SER A 282 -5.03 -8.86 24.03
N GLU A 283 -5.35 -7.56 24.00
CA GLU A 283 -6.10 -6.86 25.05
C GLU A 283 -7.34 -7.61 25.57
N PRO A 284 -8.23 -8.15 24.72
CA PRO A 284 -9.40 -8.90 25.19
C PRO A 284 -9.05 -10.22 25.89
N CYS A 285 -7.86 -10.78 25.67
CA CYS A 285 -7.44 -12.10 26.15
C CYS A 285 -6.42 -12.08 27.29
N ILE A 286 -6.03 -10.91 27.80
CA ILE A 286 -5.02 -10.76 28.85
C ILE A 286 -5.39 -11.53 30.14
N SER A 287 -6.69 -11.62 30.49
CA SER A 287 -7.13 -12.30 31.71
C SER A 287 -7.08 -13.83 31.63
N ASN A 288 -7.21 -14.38 30.43
CA ASN A 288 -7.39 -15.82 30.21
C ASN A 288 -6.10 -16.49 29.72
N CYS A 289 -5.27 -15.76 28.98
CA CYS A 289 -4.11 -16.30 28.29
C CYS A 289 -2.80 -15.81 28.92
N SER A 290 -1.76 -16.64 28.85
CA SER A 290 -0.41 -16.27 29.29
C SER A 290 0.51 -15.99 28.12
N ALA A 291 1.44 -15.04 28.29
CA ALA A 291 2.48 -14.81 27.31
C ALA A 291 3.37 -16.05 27.13
N VAL A 292 3.73 -16.34 25.89
CA VAL A 292 4.65 -17.42 25.54
C VAL A 292 5.80 -16.87 24.72
N SER A 293 6.97 -17.49 24.82
CA SER A 293 8.15 -17.00 24.10
C SER A 293 8.90 -18.13 23.42
N VAL A 294 9.51 -17.83 22.28
CA VAL A 294 10.31 -18.79 21.51
C VAL A 294 11.55 -18.12 20.96
N LEU A 295 12.68 -18.82 21.05
CA LEU A 295 13.90 -18.44 20.38
C LEU A 295 13.82 -18.93 18.93
N LEU A 296 13.73 -17.99 17.99
CA LEU A 296 13.83 -18.30 16.56
C LEU A 296 15.29 -18.35 16.15
N ARG A 297 15.67 -19.51 15.61
CA ARG A 297 17.00 -19.80 15.05
C ARG A 297 16.92 -19.79 13.52
N PRO A 298 18.03 -19.70 12.80
CA PRO A 298 18.01 -19.81 11.34
C PRO A 298 17.20 -21.05 10.89
N ARG A 299 16.30 -20.86 9.92
CA ARG A 299 15.33 -21.82 9.37
C ARG A 299 14.06 -22.07 10.17
N ASP A 300 13.99 -21.58 11.40
CA ASP A 300 12.77 -21.68 12.20
C ASP A 300 11.68 -20.76 11.59
N VAL A 301 10.45 -21.28 11.53
CA VAL A 301 9.24 -20.56 11.13
C VAL A 301 8.21 -20.68 12.25
N LEU A 302 7.80 -19.54 12.77
CA LEU A 302 6.75 -19.42 13.79
C LEU A 302 5.43 -19.06 13.11
N TYR A 303 4.36 -19.74 13.47
CA TYR A 303 2.99 -19.35 13.14
C TYR A 303 2.29 -18.79 14.39
N TYR A 304 1.48 -17.74 14.22
CA TYR A 304 0.52 -17.27 15.21
C TYR A 304 -0.63 -16.53 14.52
N ASN A 305 -1.77 -16.43 15.19
CA ASN A 305 -2.87 -15.55 14.77
C ASN A 305 -2.81 -14.24 15.58
N TRP A 306 -2.74 -13.09 14.90
CA TRP A 306 -2.62 -11.82 15.60
C TRP A 306 -3.87 -11.44 16.38
N GLN A 307 -5.06 -11.98 16.11
CA GLN A 307 -6.28 -11.70 16.89
C GLN A 307 -6.12 -12.05 18.38
N PHE A 308 -5.37 -13.12 18.68
CA PHE A 308 -5.11 -13.60 20.05
C PHE A 308 -3.74 -13.18 20.58
N TRP A 309 -2.79 -12.89 19.69
CA TRP A 309 -1.39 -12.65 20.05
C TRP A 309 -0.85 -11.32 19.48
N ARG A 310 -0.13 -10.58 20.33
CA ARG A 310 0.64 -9.39 20.00
C ARG A 310 2.14 -9.74 20.07
N PRO A 311 2.79 -9.96 18.92
CA PRO A 311 4.19 -10.38 18.86
C PRO A 311 5.16 -9.23 19.16
N ARG A 312 6.18 -9.51 19.95
CA ARG A 312 7.28 -8.60 20.25
C ARG A 312 8.62 -9.30 20.08
N SER A 313 9.48 -8.72 19.27
CA SER A 313 10.84 -9.19 19.04
C SER A 313 11.80 -8.58 20.05
N ARG A 314 12.64 -9.43 20.64
CA ARG A 314 13.72 -9.06 21.56
C ARG A 314 15.06 -9.61 21.05
N PRO A 315 16.18 -8.91 21.32
CA PRO A 315 17.49 -9.46 21.04
C PRO A 315 17.72 -10.71 21.90
N ALA A 316 18.31 -11.74 21.31
CA ALA A 316 18.62 -12.98 22.02
C ALA A 316 19.96 -12.93 22.77
N ASN A 317 20.87 -12.01 22.40
CA ASN A 317 22.22 -11.86 22.96
C ASN A 317 23.05 -13.17 22.97
N LEU A 318 22.79 -14.08 22.02
CA LEU A 318 23.49 -15.36 21.88
C LEU A 318 24.67 -15.31 20.90
N CYS A 319 24.56 -14.46 19.87
CA CYS A 319 25.57 -14.28 18.83
C CYS A 319 25.67 -12.80 18.44
N GLU A 320 26.85 -12.39 18.00
CA GLU A 320 27.11 -11.03 17.49
C GLU A 320 26.63 -10.82 16.04
N GLU A 321 26.09 -11.85 15.41
CA GLU A 321 25.59 -11.77 14.04
C GLU A 321 24.30 -10.96 13.94
N MET A 322 24.13 -10.28 12.80
CA MET A 322 22.86 -9.64 12.47
C MET A 322 21.74 -10.67 12.25
N SER A 323 20.53 -10.28 12.65
CA SER A 323 19.32 -11.06 12.45
C SER A 323 18.53 -10.61 11.23
N ILE A 324 18.08 -11.57 10.43
CA ILE A 324 17.15 -11.37 9.31
C ILE A 324 15.85 -12.10 9.62
N THR A 325 14.77 -11.35 9.75
CA THR A 325 13.44 -11.91 10.06
C THR A 325 12.47 -11.49 8.98
N PHE A 326 11.72 -12.45 8.43
CA PHE A 326 10.73 -12.23 7.39
C PHE A 326 9.33 -12.53 7.93
N VAL A 327 8.36 -11.67 7.63
CA VAL A 327 6.98 -11.80 8.08
C VAL A 327 6.04 -11.77 6.89
N GLY A 328 5.11 -12.72 6.86
CA GLY A 328 4.01 -12.74 5.92
C GLY A 328 2.72 -13.23 6.56
N SER A 329 1.61 -13.00 5.89
CA SER A 329 0.28 -13.36 6.37
C SER A 329 -0.58 -13.97 5.27
N PHE A 330 -1.61 -14.71 5.66
CA PHE A 330 -2.54 -15.42 4.78
C PHE A 330 -3.94 -15.50 5.40
N TYR A 331 -4.94 -15.84 4.58
CA TYR A 331 -6.30 -16.11 5.01
C TYR A 331 -6.53 -17.62 5.13
#